data_AF-A0A0L7KY74-F1
#
_entry.id   AF-A0A0L7KY74-F1
#
_cell.length_a   1.000
_cell.length_b   1.000
_cell.length_c   1.000
_cell.angle_alpha   90.00
_cell.angle_beta   90.00
_cell.angle_gamma   90.00
#
_symmetry.space_group_name_H-M   'P 1'
#
loop_
_entity.id
_entity.type
_entity.pdbx_description
1 polymer ?
#
loop_
_entity_poly.entity_id
_entity_poly.type
_entity_poly.pdbx_seq_one_letter_code
_entity_poly.pdbx_strand_id
1 'polypeptide(L)'
;MGFLTILKKLRQKEKEMRILMLYPFTKQTPESRLLTSLPTLSYWKNYFESTDGVTWVVDSADPQRLADCARELHSLLREERLSGATLLRCSAVTGENLLAGMNWMLDDIASRIFTLD
;
A
#
# COMPACT_ATOMS: atom_id res chain seq x y z
N MET A 1 16.04 24.01 -29.01
CA MET A 1 15.29 22.97 -28.25
C MET A 1 16.18 21.74 -28.18
N GLY A 2 17.13 21.72 -27.23
CA GLY A 2 18.34 20.90 -27.32
C GLY A 2 18.18 19.48 -26.77
N PHE A 3 19.13 18.62 -27.10
CA PHE A 3 19.28 17.24 -26.61
C PHE A 3 19.14 17.12 -25.08
N LEU A 4 19.60 18.12 -24.31
CA LEU A 4 19.40 18.21 -22.86
C LEU A 4 17.93 18.31 -22.44
N THR A 5 17.07 18.92 -23.25
CA THR A 5 15.61 18.98 -23.03
C THR A 5 14.97 17.62 -23.31
N ILE A 6 15.46 16.90 -24.31
CA ILE A 6 15.05 15.53 -24.62
C ILE A 6 15.50 14.57 -23.51
N LEU A 7 16.74 14.66 -23.04
CA LEU A 7 17.24 13.88 -21.91
C LEU A 7 16.50 14.20 -20.62
N LYS A 8 16.15 15.46 -20.35
CA LYS A 8 15.30 15.82 -19.21
C LYS A 8 13.91 15.20 -19.35
N LYS A 9 13.27 15.26 -20.52
CA LYS A 9 11.97 14.62 -20.78
C LYS A 9 12.02 13.08 -20.72
N LEU A 10 13.11 12.46 -21.17
CA LEU A 10 13.33 11.01 -21.10
C LEU A 10 13.59 10.58 -19.65
N ARG A 11 14.36 11.34 -18.87
CA ARG A 11 14.58 11.11 -17.44
C ARG A 11 13.31 11.35 -16.60
N GLN A 12 12.39 12.20 -17.08
CA GLN A 12 11.08 12.44 -16.44
C GLN A 12 10.08 11.30 -16.67
N LYS A 13 10.37 10.36 -17.59
CA LYS A 13 9.57 9.14 -17.82
C LYS A 13 9.87 8.01 -16.83
N GLU A 14 11.01 8.04 -16.15
CA GLU A 14 11.31 7.10 -15.06
C GLU A 14 10.86 7.72 -13.73
N LYS A 15 9.54 7.77 -13.50
CA LYS A 15 9.00 8.12 -12.18
C LYS A 15 9.07 6.88 -11.30
N GLU A 16 9.84 6.97 -10.22
CA GLU A 16 9.88 5.94 -9.18
C GLU A 16 8.52 5.89 -8.48
N MET A 17 7.95 4.69 -8.34
CA MET A 17 6.70 4.47 -7.61
C MET A 17 7.01 3.91 -6.22
N ARG A 18 6.38 4.48 -5.20
CA ARG A 18 6.52 4.02 -3.82
C ARG A 18 5.25 3.31 -3.35
N ILE A 19 5.36 2.00 -3.16
CA ILE A 19 4.29 1.17 -2.61
C ILE A 19 4.56 0.93 -1.12
N LEU A 20 3.60 1.25 -0.28
CA LEU A 20 3.66 0.98 1.15
C LEU A 20 2.96 -0.35 1.45
N MET A 21 3.75 -1.35 1.84
CA MET A 21 3.22 -2.63 2.31
C MET A 21 2.99 -2.57 3.82
N LEU A 22 1.74 -2.75 4.24
CA LEU A 22 1.30 -2.74 5.63
C LEU A 22 0.93 -4.15 6.08
N TYR A 23 1.39 -4.51 7.27
CA TYR A 23 1.00 -5.73 7.97
C TYR A 23 0.37 -5.34 9.31
N PRO A 24 -0.92 -5.64 9.54
CA PRO A 24 -1.61 -5.35 10.79
C PRO A 24 -0.95 -6.07 11.96
N PHE A 25 -0.35 -5.31 12.85
CA PHE A 25 0.22 -5.84 14.08
C PHE A 25 -0.79 -5.70 15.22
N THR A 26 -1.29 -6.82 15.74
CA THR A 26 -2.30 -6.82 16.80
C THR A 26 -1.63 -6.78 18.18
N LYS A 27 -2.02 -5.82 19.03
CA LYS A 27 -1.50 -5.64 20.40
C LYS A 27 -1.96 -6.69 21.44
N GLN A 28 -2.51 -7.83 21.01
CA GLN A 28 -3.20 -8.76 21.90
C GLN A 28 -2.32 -9.89 22.45
N THR A 29 -1.20 -10.24 21.81
CA THR A 29 -0.31 -11.30 22.32
C THR A 29 0.65 -10.77 23.40
N PRO A 30 1.01 -11.53 24.43
CA PRO A 30 1.99 -11.11 25.44
C PRO A 30 3.33 -10.67 24.84
N GLU A 31 3.76 -11.30 23.74
CA GLU A 31 4.96 -10.95 22.97
C GLU A 31 4.83 -9.58 22.28
N SER A 32 3.61 -9.17 21.92
CA SER A 32 3.32 -7.84 21.36
C SER A 32 3.54 -6.68 22.34
N ARG A 33 3.63 -6.94 23.66
CA ARG A 33 4.02 -5.91 24.64
C ARG A 33 5.45 -5.44 24.45
N LEU A 34 6.37 -6.32 24.07
CA LEU A 34 7.75 -5.95 23.74
C LEU A 34 7.83 -5.14 22.44
N LEU A 35 6.83 -5.35 21.57
CA LEU A 35 6.67 -4.65 20.29
C LEU A 35 5.72 -3.44 20.40
N THR A 36 5.31 -3.01 21.59
CA THR A 36 4.52 -1.76 21.76
C THR A 36 5.30 -0.50 21.37
N SER A 37 6.63 -0.60 21.25
CA SER A 37 7.51 0.42 20.67
C SER A 37 7.51 0.42 19.13
N LEU A 38 6.96 -0.62 18.49
CA LEU A 38 6.78 -0.63 17.04
C LEU A 38 5.67 0.34 16.63
N PRO A 39 5.82 0.94 15.44
CA PRO A 39 4.94 1.98 14.98
C PRO A 39 3.48 1.52 14.87
N THR A 40 2.61 2.12 15.67
CA THR A 40 1.16 1.96 15.60
C THR A 40 0.60 2.54 14.31
N LEU A 41 -0.67 2.25 14.00
CA LEU A 41 -1.40 2.79 12.84
C LEU A 41 -1.25 4.33 12.68
N SER A 42 -1.09 5.05 13.79
CA SER A 42 -0.81 6.49 13.83
C SER A 42 0.56 6.89 13.27
N TYR A 43 1.58 6.05 13.42
CA TYR A 43 2.91 6.28 12.85
C TYR A 43 2.98 5.91 11.37
N TRP A 44 2.18 4.94 10.91
CA TRP A 44 2.10 4.62 9.48
C TRP A 44 1.63 5.80 8.62
N LYS A 45 0.82 6.70 9.21
CA LYS A 45 0.42 7.96 8.59
C LYS A 45 1.59 8.82 8.16
N ASN A 46 2.73 8.73 8.86
CA ASN A 46 3.96 9.45 8.50
C ASN A 46 4.59 8.95 7.21
N TYR A 47 4.24 7.74 6.75
CA TYR A 47 4.76 7.17 5.51
C TYR A 47 3.83 7.35 4.32
N PHE A 48 2.60 7.85 4.52
CA PHE A 48 1.66 8.10 3.42
C PHE A 48 2.07 9.27 2.53
N GLU A 49 2.97 10.14 2.99
CA GLU A 49 3.57 11.14 2.12
C GLU A 49 4.43 10.46 1.05
N SER A 50 4.25 10.87 -0.21
CA SER A 50 4.92 10.27 -1.38
C SER A 50 4.69 8.76 -1.52
N THR A 51 3.57 8.22 -1.05
CA THR A 51 3.16 6.83 -1.32
C THR A 51 2.12 6.83 -2.44
N ASP A 52 2.38 6.07 -3.50
CA ASP A 52 1.52 5.99 -4.68
C ASP A 52 0.52 4.83 -4.56
N GLY A 53 0.83 3.81 -3.77
CA GLY A 53 -0.04 2.66 -3.54
C GLY A 53 0.15 2.05 -2.16
N VAL A 54 -0.91 1.41 -1.64
CA VAL A 54 -0.88 0.70 -0.35
C VAL A 54 -1.27 -0.76 -0.56
N THR A 55 -0.45 -1.67 -0.04
CA THR A 55 -0.74 -3.11 -0.01
C THR A 55 -1.02 -3.54 1.43
N TRP A 56 -2.21 -4.06 1.70
CA TRP A 56 -2.61 -4.56 3.02
C TRP A 56 -2.49 -6.09 3.07
N VAL A 57 -1.50 -6.60 3.79
CA VAL A 57 -1.21 -8.04 3.86
C VAL A 57 -1.79 -8.61 5.15
N VAL A 58 -2.59 -9.67 5.04
CA VAL A 58 -3.20 -10.34 6.19
C VAL A 58 -2.77 -11.80 6.19
N ASP A 59 -2.42 -12.33 7.36
CA ASP A 59 -2.18 -13.75 7.54
C ASP A 59 -3.52 -14.50 7.66
N SER A 60 -3.85 -15.30 6.65
CA SER A 60 -5.08 -16.10 6.64
C SER A 60 -5.04 -17.29 7.60
N ALA A 61 -3.86 -17.68 8.08
CA ALA A 61 -3.69 -18.80 9.01
C ALA A 61 -4.01 -18.44 10.47
N ASP A 62 -4.28 -17.16 10.77
CA ASP A 62 -4.65 -16.67 12.09
C ASP A 62 -6.07 -16.06 12.12
N PRO A 63 -7.13 -16.89 12.28
CA PRO A 63 -8.50 -16.42 12.32
C PRO A 63 -8.80 -15.47 13.48
N GLN A 64 -8.04 -15.55 14.58
CA GLN A 64 -8.26 -14.71 15.76
C GLN A 64 -7.91 -13.25 15.45
N ARG A 65 -6.86 -13.04 14.65
CA ARG A 65 -6.42 -11.70 14.24
C ARG A 65 -7.21 -11.12 13.08
N LEU A 66 -7.95 -11.93 12.30
CA LEU A 66 -8.73 -11.44 11.15
C LEU A 66 -9.74 -10.36 11.53
N ALA A 67 -10.42 -10.51 12.67
CA ALA A 67 -11.40 -9.53 13.14
C ALA A 67 -10.75 -8.16 13.45
N ASP A 68 -9.53 -8.17 13.99
CA ASP A 68 -8.76 -6.96 14.26
C ASP A 68 -8.21 -6.34 12.97
N CYS A 69 -7.68 -7.17 12.07
CA CYS A 69 -7.19 -6.75 10.76
C CYS A 69 -8.31 -6.05 9.96
N ALA A 70 -9.53 -6.58 10.01
CA ALA A 70 -10.69 -5.97 9.38
C ALA A 70 -11.04 -4.62 10.02
N ARG A 71 -10.98 -4.50 11.35
CA ARG A 71 -11.25 -3.25 12.07
C ARG A 71 -10.23 -2.16 11.71
N GLU A 72 -8.95 -2.52 11.68
CA GLU A 72 -7.86 -1.61 11.30
C GLU A 72 -7.95 -1.17 9.84
N LEU A 73 -8.21 -2.12 8.93
CA LEU A 73 -8.44 -1.82 7.52
C LEU A 73 -9.64 -0.88 7.35
N HIS A 74 -10.74 -1.12 8.07
CA HIS A 74 -11.89 -0.21 8.07
C HIS A 74 -11.54 1.19 8.55
N SER A 75 -10.66 1.32 9.55
CA SER A 75 -10.17 2.63 10.00
C SER A 75 -9.30 3.30 8.93
N LEU A 76 -8.46 2.52 8.25
CA LEU A 76 -7.56 3.01 7.20
C LEU A 76 -8.35 3.51 5.99
N LEU A 77 -9.38 2.76 5.55
CA LEU A 77 -10.24 3.14 4.42
C LEU A 77 -11.09 4.39 4.68
N ARG A 78 -11.19 4.87 5.92
CA ARG A 78 -11.86 6.14 6.26
C ARG A 78 -10.96 7.36 6.08
N GLU A 79 -9.65 7.17 5.88
CA GLU A 79 -8.74 8.27 5.61
C GLU A 79 -9.04 8.88 4.23
N GLU A 80 -9.11 10.21 4.15
CA GLU A 80 -9.46 10.94 2.92
C GLU A 80 -8.56 10.56 1.73
N ARG A 81 -7.28 10.27 2.01
CA ARG A 81 -6.28 9.85 1.00
C ARG A 81 -6.60 8.52 0.32
N LEU A 82 -7.42 7.67 0.96
CA LEU A 82 -7.84 6.38 0.44
C LEU A 82 -9.31 6.39 -0.01
N SER A 83 -9.95 7.56 -0.02
CA SER A 83 -11.29 7.73 -0.58
C SER A 83 -11.30 7.32 -2.05
N GLY A 84 -12.22 6.42 -2.43
CA GLY A 84 -12.31 5.88 -3.78
C GLY A 84 -11.28 4.80 -4.13
N ALA A 85 -10.48 4.33 -3.16
CA ALA A 85 -9.59 3.19 -3.38
C ALA A 85 -10.39 1.91 -3.67
N THR A 86 -9.93 1.12 -4.64
CA THR A 86 -10.50 -0.20 -4.94
C THR A 86 -9.71 -1.27 -4.18
N LEU A 87 -10.43 -2.26 -3.63
CA LEU A 87 -9.83 -3.35 -2.89
C LEU A 87 -9.86 -4.63 -3.74
N LEU A 88 -8.71 -5.31 -3.83
CA LEU A 88 -8.58 -6.59 -4.52
C LEU A 88 -8.11 -7.67 -3.55
N ARG A 89 -8.77 -8.84 -3.59
CA ARG A 89 -8.39 -10.01 -2.82
C ARG A 89 -7.35 -10.83 -3.59
N CYS A 90 -6.17 -11.02 -3.00
CA CYS A 90 -5.12 -11.92 -3.50
C CYS A 90 -4.73 -12.96 -2.45
N SER A 91 -4.11 -14.05 -2.91
CA SER A 91 -3.53 -15.07 -2.05
C SER A 91 -2.06 -15.28 -2.42
N ALA A 92 -1.16 -14.93 -1.50
CA ALA A 92 0.28 -15.16 -1.69
C ALA A 92 0.63 -16.66 -1.72
N VAL A 93 -0.15 -17.50 -1.04
CA VAL A 93 0.07 -18.95 -0.95
C VAL A 93 -0.26 -19.64 -2.27
N THR A 94 -1.40 -19.31 -2.87
CA THR A 94 -1.87 -19.94 -4.12
C THR A 94 -1.41 -19.17 -5.37
N GLY A 95 -0.95 -17.93 -5.20
CA GLY A 95 -0.69 -16.99 -6.30
C GLY A 95 -1.96 -16.36 -6.89
N GLU A 96 -3.15 -16.73 -6.41
CA GLU A 96 -4.42 -16.22 -6.93
C GLU A 96 -4.47 -14.69 -6.86
N ASN A 97 -4.77 -14.06 -8.01
CA ASN A 97 -4.89 -12.61 -8.19
C ASN A 97 -3.66 -11.78 -7.80
N LEU A 98 -2.51 -12.39 -7.51
CA LEU A 98 -1.32 -11.63 -7.10
C LEU A 98 -0.75 -10.80 -8.24
N LEU A 99 -0.44 -11.43 -9.38
CA LEU A 99 0.10 -10.74 -10.55
C LEU A 99 -0.95 -9.80 -11.18
N ALA A 100 -2.19 -10.25 -11.29
CA ALA A 100 -3.28 -9.43 -11.81
C ALA A 100 -3.52 -8.19 -10.93
N GLY A 101 -3.45 -8.35 -9.61
CA GLY A 101 -3.56 -7.24 -8.67
C GLY A 101 -2.42 -6.25 -8.72
N MET A 102 -1.19 -6.76 -8.86
CA MET A 102 -0.02 -5.91 -9.08
C MET A 102 -0.14 -5.13 -10.39
N ASN A 103 -0.47 -5.78 -11.50
CA ASN A 103 -0.65 -5.10 -12.78
C ASN A 103 -1.72 -4.02 -12.71
N TRP A 104 -2.88 -4.34 -12.12
CA TRP A 104 -3.96 -3.39 -11.91
C TRP A 104 -3.52 -2.17 -11.07
N MET A 105 -2.78 -2.41 -9.98
CA MET A 105 -2.27 -1.33 -9.12
C MET A 105 -1.28 -0.44 -9.89
N LEU A 106 -0.36 -1.05 -10.64
CA LEU A 106 0.61 -0.32 -11.45
C LEU A 106 -0.07 0.50 -12.54
N ASP A 107 -1.08 -0.05 -13.21
CA ASP A 107 -1.84 0.64 -14.25
C ASP A 107 -2.65 1.81 -13.68
N ASP A 108 -3.30 1.64 -12.52
CA ASP A 108 -4.03 2.71 -11.84
C ASP A 108 -3.07 3.84 -11.40
N ILE A 109 -1.94 3.49 -10.77
CA ILE A 109 -0.92 4.47 -10.38
C ILE A 109 -0.34 5.19 -11.60
N ALA A 110 0.04 4.45 -12.65
CA ALA A 110 0.58 5.01 -13.87
C ALA A 110 -0.44 5.94 -14.54
N SER A 111 -1.72 5.56 -14.59
CA SER A 111 -2.76 6.41 -15.17
C SER A 111 -2.84 7.76 -14.43
N ARG A 112 -2.76 7.79 -13.10
CA ARG A 112 -2.81 9.04 -12.31
C ARG A 112 -1.54 9.86 -12.45
N ILE A 113 -0.39 9.20 -12.51
CA ILE A 113 0.93 9.85 -12.58
C ILE A 113 1.22 10.44 -13.98
N PHE A 114 0.70 9.83 -15.04
CA PHE A 114 0.98 10.20 -16.44
C PHE A 114 -0.17 10.91 -17.15
N THR A 115 -1.39 10.97 -16.57
CA THR A 115 -2.48 11.83 -17.10
C THR A 115 -2.47 13.25 -16.54
N LEU A 116 -1.67 13.53 -15.50
CA LEU A 116 -1.40 14.89 -15.02
C LEU A 116 -0.30 15.55 -15.87
N ASP A 117 -0.63 15.86 -17.13
CA ASP A 117 0.05 16.81 -18.00
C ASP A 117 -0.97 17.83 -18.56
#